data_AF-A0A965FRH3-F1
#
_entry.id   AF-A0A965FRH3-F1
#
_cell.length_a   1.000
_cell.length_b   1.000
_cell.length_c   1.000
_cell.angle_alpha   90.00
_cell.angle_beta   90.00
_cell.angle_gamma   90.00
#
_symmetry.space_group_name_H-M   'P 1'
#
loop_
_entity.id
_entity.type
_entity.pdbx_description
1 polymer ?
#
loop_
_entity_poly.entity_id
_entity_poly.type
_entity_poly.pdbx_seq_one_letter_code
_entity_poly.pdbx_strand_id
1 'polypeptide(L)'
;MEIRVLGAEEMSQALEMKSLIEEMKTAFLELSSGRAKMPLRTRINLPEQEAVFLAMPAALPEQKKLAVKMVSVFGNNPNLNLPLIHAVVTVFDARTGALSALMDGEVLTAKRTGAGSGAATDLLARDDSSQVAILGSGTQARTQLEAVCCVRNITKARVYSPNSGHSQKFVDEMRGFSLIPQDLEA
;
A
#
# COMPACT_ATOMS: atom_id res chain seq x y z
N MET A 1 20.10 22.21 6.18
CA MET A 1 19.20 21.36 5.36
C MET A 1 18.15 20.82 6.30
N GLU A 2 16.88 20.98 5.97
CA GLU A 2 15.76 20.57 6.83
C GLU A 2 15.24 19.20 6.37
N ILE A 3 15.16 18.24 7.28
CA ILE A 3 14.61 16.91 7.02
C ILE A 3 13.11 16.99 7.26
N ARG A 4 12.30 16.63 6.26
CA ARG A 4 10.84 16.57 6.41
C ARG A 4 10.42 15.32 7.16
N VAL A 5 9.54 15.45 8.14
CA VAL A 5 8.93 14.31 8.84
C VAL A 5 7.44 14.33 8.49
N LEU A 6 6.94 13.25 7.89
CA LEU A 6 5.55 13.12 7.46
C LEU A 6 4.87 11.99 8.25
N GLY A 7 3.94 12.36 9.11
CA GLY A 7 3.15 11.42 9.91
C GLY A 7 2.03 10.75 9.12
N ALA A 8 1.35 9.79 9.76
CA ALA A 8 0.25 9.04 9.14
C ALA A 8 -0.89 9.93 8.62
N GLU A 9 -1.24 11.00 9.33
CA GLU A 9 -2.30 11.93 8.93
C GLU A 9 -1.92 12.71 7.67
N GLU A 10 -0.73 13.34 7.66
CA GLU A 10 -0.21 14.08 6.52
C GLU A 10 -0.06 13.18 5.28
N MET A 11 0.42 11.95 5.48
CA MET A 11 0.53 10.96 4.41
C MET A 11 -0.85 10.55 3.88
N SER A 12 -1.84 10.36 4.75
CA SER A 12 -3.19 9.96 4.34
C SER A 12 -3.88 11.05 3.52
N GLN A 13 -3.63 12.33 3.83
CA GLN A 13 -4.16 13.47 3.10
C GLN A 13 -3.43 13.73 1.78
N ALA A 14 -2.11 13.49 1.73
CA ALA A 14 -1.30 13.76 0.55
C ALA A 14 -1.38 12.67 -0.54
N LEU A 15 -1.74 11.44 -0.17
CA LEU A 15 -1.67 10.28 -1.07
C LEU A 15 -3.03 9.95 -1.72
N GLU A 16 -3.30 10.60 -2.85
CA GLU A 16 -4.45 10.27 -3.70
C GLU A 16 -4.23 8.93 -4.43
N MET A 17 -5.20 8.02 -4.34
CA MET A 17 -5.09 6.67 -4.91
C MET A 17 -4.90 6.68 -6.43
N LYS A 18 -5.63 7.52 -7.16
CA LYS A 18 -5.51 7.62 -8.63
C LYS A 18 -4.10 8.02 -9.06
N SER A 19 -3.54 9.05 -8.42
CA SER A 19 -2.17 9.51 -8.66
C SER A 19 -1.15 8.41 -8.32
N LEU A 20 -1.36 7.66 -7.23
CA LEU A 20 -0.50 6.54 -6.87
C LEU A 20 -0.55 5.39 -7.87
N ILE A 21 -1.70 5.11 -8.51
CA ILE A 21 -1.82 4.07 -9.53
C ILE A 21 -0.92 4.41 -10.73
N GLU A 22 -0.92 5.66 -11.19
CA GLU A 22 -0.05 6.12 -12.29
C GLU A 22 1.44 6.08 -11.91
N GLU A 23 1.78 6.47 -10.68
CA GLU A 23 3.15 6.36 -10.16
C GLU A 23 3.60 4.88 -10.08
N MET A 24 2.70 3.96 -9.70
CA MET A 24 3.00 2.53 -9.69
C MET A 24 3.24 1.98 -11.10
N LYS A 25 2.45 2.39 -12.11
CA LYS A 25 2.70 2.03 -13.52
C LYS A 25 4.08 2.51 -13.96
N THR A 26 4.43 3.75 -13.64
CA THR A 26 5.75 4.33 -13.94
C THR A 26 6.86 3.54 -13.25
N ALA A 27 6.72 3.24 -11.95
CA ALA A 27 7.71 2.46 -11.21
C ALA A 27 7.91 1.05 -11.78
N PHE A 28 6.84 0.36 -12.18
CA PHE A 28 6.94 -0.94 -12.85
C PHE A 28 7.59 -0.85 -14.23
N LEU A 29 7.33 0.22 -15.00
CA LEU A 29 8.01 0.48 -16.27
C LEU A 29 9.51 0.69 -16.07
N GLU A 30 9.91 1.52 -15.10
CA GLU A 30 11.33 1.76 -14.76
C GLU A 30 12.02 0.46 -14.31
N LEU A 31 11.34 -0.38 -13.54
CA LEU A 31 11.88 -1.66 -13.10
C LEU A 31 12.05 -2.63 -14.27
N SER A 32 11.00 -2.84 -15.07
CA SER A 32 11.00 -3.81 -16.17
C SER A 32 11.95 -3.42 -17.32
N SER A 33 12.21 -2.12 -17.49
CA SER A 33 13.18 -1.60 -18.47
C SER A 33 14.62 -1.57 -17.96
N GLY A 34 14.89 -2.03 -16.72
CA GLY A 34 16.24 -2.06 -16.13
C GLY A 34 16.79 -0.71 -15.68
N ARG A 35 15.95 0.34 -15.67
CA ARG A 35 16.32 1.69 -15.23
C ARG A 35 16.26 1.87 -13.72
N ALA A 36 15.45 1.08 -13.01
CA ALA A 36 15.47 1.05 -11.54
C ALA A 36 16.61 0.19 -10.98
N LYS A 37 17.14 0.56 -9.81
CA LYS A 37 18.04 -0.28 -9.00
C LYS A 37 17.28 -0.73 -7.75
N MET A 38 16.93 -2.01 -7.70
CA MET A 38 16.15 -2.58 -6.58
C MET A 38 16.73 -3.96 -6.23
N PRO A 39 17.73 -4.05 -5.34
CA PRO A 39 18.25 -5.34 -4.91
C PRO A 39 17.18 -6.11 -4.13
N LEU A 40 17.41 -7.41 -3.96
CA LEU A 40 16.54 -8.23 -3.12
C LEU A 40 16.52 -7.67 -1.69
N ARG A 41 15.32 -7.58 -1.10
CA ARG A 41 15.14 -7.13 0.27
C ARG A 41 15.97 -7.96 1.26
N THR A 42 16.61 -7.31 2.21
CA THR A 42 17.26 -7.99 3.34
C THR A 42 16.20 -8.42 4.34
N ARG A 43 16.32 -9.64 4.86
CA ARG A 43 15.39 -10.22 5.84
C ARG A 43 16.14 -10.59 7.11
N ILE A 44 15.58 -10.24 8.25
CA ILE A 44 16.03 -10.70 9.57
C ILE A 44 14.84 -11.40 10.22
N ASN A 45 14.92 -12.72 10.37
CA ASN A 45 13.88 -13.51 11.02
C ASN A 45 14.08 -13.47 12.54
N LEU A 46 13.00 -13.30 13.27
CA LEU A 46 12.93 -13.25 14.73
C LEU A 46 11.94 -14.35 15.18
N PRO A 47 12.37 -15.62 15.16
CA PRO A 47 11.46 -16.76 15.33
C PRO A 47 10.80 -16.78 16.71
N GLU A 48 11.51 -16.38 17.76
CA GLU A 48 10.98 -16.31 19.13
C GLU A 48 9.81 -15.34 19.28
N GLN A 49 9.74 -14.33 18.41
CA GLN A 49 8.69 -13.31 18.40
C GLN A 49 7.65 -13.56 17.30
N GLU A 50 7.76 -14.67 16.55
CA GLU A 50 7.00 -14.93 15.32
C GLU A 50 7.02 -13.72 14.37
N ALA A 51 8.22 -13.18 14.16
CA ALA A 51 8.39 -11.89 13.51
C ALA A 51 9.46 -11.90 12.43
N VAL A 52 9.39 -10.89 11.56
CA VAL A 52 10.40 -10.60 10.53
C VAL A 52 10.59 -9.10 10.37
N PHE A 53 11.85 -8.68 10.27
CA PHE A 53 12.23 -7.35 9.83
C PHE A 53 12.72 -7.40 8.39
N LEU A 54 12.35 -6.39 7.59
CA LEU A 54 12.71 -6.25 6.19
C LEU A 54 13.29 -4.86 5.93
N ALA A 55 14.44 -4.80 5.26
CA ALA A 55 14.95 -3.59 4.64
C ALA A 55 14.80 -3.70 3.12
N MET A 56 14.14 -2.71 2.51
CA MET A 56 13.76 -2.69 1.10
C MET A 56 14.28 -1.41 0.44
N PRO A 57 15.57 -1.36 0.04
CA PRO A 57 16.12 -0.21 -0.67
C PRO A 57 15.73 -0.24 -2.15
N ALA A 58 15.48 0.93 -2.73
CA ALA A 58 15.29 1.11 -4.16
C ALA A 58 15.77 2.50 -4.61
N ALA A 59 16.35 2.57 -5.81
CA ALA A 59 16.72 3.82 -6.45
C ALA A 59 16.13 3.92 -7.86
N LEU A 60 15.71 5.13 -8.22
CA LEU A 60 15.34 5.53 -9.57
C LEU A 60 16.34 6.62 -9.99
N PRO A 61 17.51 6.24 -10.56
CA PRO A 61 18.61 7.16 -10.82
C PRO A 61 18.25 8.34 -11.71
N GLU A 62 17.47 8.12 -12.77
CA GLU A 62 17.03 9.18 -13.68
C GLU A 62 16.13 10.22 -12.98
N GLN A 63 15.32 9.76 -12.02
CA GLN A 63 14.50 10.63 -11.18
C GLN A 63 15.26 11.21 -9.99
N LYS A 64 16.54 10.85 -9.80
CA LYS A 64 17.37 11.25 -8.65
C LYS A 64 16.75 10.91 -7.29
N LYS A 65 15.97 9.83 -7.24
CA LYS A 65 15.29 9.35 -6.03
C LYS A 65 15.96 8.10 -5.48
N LEU A 66 16.24 8.08 -4.19
CA LEU A 66 16.69 6.91 -3.44
C LEU A 66 15.80 6.80 -2.19
N ALA A 67 15.27 5.62 -1.92
CA ALA A 67 14.47 5.39 -0.72
C ALA A 67 14.77 4.03 -0.11
N VAL A 68 14.58 3.92 1.20
CA VAL A 68 14.62 2.66 1.92
C VAL A 68 13.37 2.55 2.77
N LYS A 69 12.60 1.48 2.57
CA LYS A 69 11.58 1.10 3.53
C LYS A 69 12.16 0.11 4.53
N MET A 70 11.98 0.42 5.81
CA MET A 70 12.21 -0.51 6.90
C MET A 70 10.85 -0.90 7.46
N VAL A 71 10.57 -2.19 7.55
CA VAL A 71 9.28 -2.70 8.00
C VAL A 71 9.48 -3.92 8.88
N SER A 72 8.76 -3.95 10.00
CA SER A 72 8.62 -5.12 10.85
C SER A 72 7.21 -5.69 10.73
N VAL A 73 7.12 -7.02 10.75
CA VAL A 73 5.86 -7.76 10.79
C VAL A 73 5.94 -8.71 11.98
N PHE A 74 5.11 -8.47 12.99
CA PHE A 74 5.13 -9.20 14.27
C PHE A 74 3.79 -9.90 14.46
N GLY A 75 3.74 -11.22 14.24
CA GLY A 75 2.50 -12.00 14.20
C GLY A 75 1.67 -11.90 15.49
N ASN A 76 2.34 -11.72 16.63
CA ASN A 76 1.71 -11.63 17.96
C ASN A 76 1.24 -10.23 18.36
N ASN A 77 1.57 -9.18 17.60
CA ASN A 77 1.18 -7.80 17.94
C ASN A 77 -0.34 -7.60 18.11
N PRO A 78 -1.22 -8.21 17.28
CA PRO A 78 -2.66 -8.09 17.49
C PRO A 78 -3.14 -8.57 18.87
N ASN A 79 -2.46 -9.56 19.47
CA ASN A 79 -2.77 -10.03 20.83
C ASN A 79 -2.40 -9.01 21.92
N LEU A 80 -1.53 -8.05 21.57
CA LEU A 80 -1.08 -6.95 22.41
C LEU A 80 -1.81 -5.62 22.08
N ASN A 81 -2.86 -5.67 21.25
CA ASN A 81 -3.52 -4.48 20.69
C ASN A 81 -2.58 -3.53 19.90
N LEU A 82 -1.53 -4.08 19.29
CA LEU A 82 -0.62 -3.35 18.42
C LEU A 82 -0.87 -3.72 16.95
N PRO A 83 -0.59 -2.81 15.99
CA PRO A 83 -0.56 -3.13 14.57
C PRO A 83 0.37 -4.31 14.25
N LEU A 84 -0.09 -5.17 13.33
CA LEU A 84 0.71 -6.29 12.81
C LEU A 84 2.00 -5.82 12.11
N ILE A 85 1.94 -4.64 11.48
CA ILE A 85 2.98 -4.08 10.63
C ILE A 85 3.36 -2.71 11.20
N HIS A 86 4.65 -2.48 11.37
CA HIS A 86 5.20 -1.15 11.59
C HIS A 86 6.23 -0.82 10.53
N ALA A 87 6.17 0.39 9.98
CA ALA A 87 7.08 0.75 8.89
C ALA A 87 7.44 2.23 8.89
N VAL A 88 8.63 2.50 8.38
CA VAL A 88 9.12 3.84 8.07
C VAL A 88 9.77 3.83 6.70
N VAL A 89 9.61 4.93 5.96
CA VAL A 89 10.31 5.15 4.69
C VAL A 89 11.21 6.35 4.82
N THR A 90 12.50 6.16 4.54
CA THR A 90 13.47 7.23 4.39
C THR A 90 13.67 7.53 2.91
N VAL A 91 13.70 8.81 2.57
CA VAL A 91 13.96 9.29 1.21
C VAL A 91 15.22 10.14 1.24
N PHE A 92 16.09 9.92 0.26
CA PHE A 92 17.38 10.57 0.09
C PHE A 92 17.45 11.22 -1.29
N ASP A 93 18.16 12.36 -1.37
CA ASP A 93 18.61 12.88 -2.65
C ASP A 93 19.69 11.95 -3.21
N ALA A 94 19.39 11.28 -4.33
CA ALA A 94 20.32 10.30 -4.89
C ALA A 94 21.62 10.92 -5.44
N ARG A 95 21.69 12.26 -5.60
CA ARG A 95 22.90 12.96 -6.05
C ARG A 95 23.88 13.22 -4.92
N THR A 96 23.38 13.51 -3.72
CA THR A 96 24.20 13.96 -2.58
C THR A 96 24.23 12.95 -1.44
N GLY A 97 23.31 11.98 -1.42
CA GLY A 97 23.12 11.04 -0.32
C GLY A 97 22.45 11.69 0.91
N ALA A 98 22.06 12.96 0.83
CA ALA A 98 21.46 13.65 1.97
C ALA A 98 20.02 13.16 2.21
N LEU A 99 19.68 12.92 3.48
CA LEU A 99 18.31 12.55 3.88
C LEU A 99 17.38 13.74 3.64
N SER A 100 16.32 13.53 2.86
CA SER A 100 15.33 14.57 2.54
C SER A 100 14.06 14.41 3.36
N ALA A 101 13.64 13.18 3.65
CA ALA A 101 12.40 12.93 4.39
C ALA A 101 12.39 11.60 5.16
N LEU A 102 11.62 11.59 6.24
CA LEU A 102 11.16 10.43 7.00
C LEU A 102 9.64 10.40 6.91
N MET A 103 9.06 9.28 6.50
CA MET A 103 7.63 9.16 6.25
C MET A 103 7.02 7.96 6.97
N ASP A 104 5.78 8.09 7.41
CA ASP A 104 4.96 6.97 7.86
C ASP A 104 4.90 5.89 6.79
N GLY A 105 5.44 4.72 7.11
CA GLY A 105 5.53 3.61 6.19
C GLY A 105 4.30 2.71 6.22
N GLU A 106 3.45 2.80 7.23
CA GLU A 106 2.24 1.98 7.37
C GLU A 106 1.19 2.42 6.36
N VAL A 107 0.83 3.72 6.38
CA VAL A 107 -0.09 4.35 5.43
C VAL A 107 0.42 4.20 4.00
N LEU A 108 1.70 4.54 3.78
CA LEU A 108 2.31 4.43 2.45
C LEU A 108 2.30 2.98 1.96
N THR A 109 2.59 2.01 2.83
CA THR A 109 2.57 0.59 2.45
C THR A 109 1.18 0.14 2.06
N ALA A 110 0.13 0.51 2.79
CA ALA A 110 -1.24 0.17 2.41
C ALA A 110 -1.62 0.79 1.06
N LYS A 111 -1.49 2.12 0.94
CA LYS A 111 -1.87 2.87 -0.27
C LYS A 111 -1.12 2.38 -1.52
N ARG A 112 0.21 2.24 -1.46
CA ARG A 112 1.00 1.76 -2.63
C ARG A 112 0.72 0.29 -2.98
N THR A 113 0.31 -0.53 -2.02
CA THR A 113 -0.04 -1.94 -2.28
C THR A 113 -1.39 -2.02 -2.99
N GLY A 114 -2.38 -1.24 -2.54
CA GLY A 114 -3.64 -1.04 -3.28
C GLY A 114 -3.39 -0.50 -4.69
N ALA A 115 -2.61 0.59 -4.80
CA ALA A 115 -2.29 1.22 -6.09
C ALA A 115 -1.57 0.28 -7.06
N GLY A 116 -0.66 -0.58 -6.57
CA GLY A 116 -0.01 -1.60 -7.40
C GLY A 116 -1.01 -2.59 -8.00
N SER A 117 -2.00 -3.02 -7.21
CA SER A 117 -3.10 -3.83 -7.72
C SER A 117 -4.05 -3.05 -8.63
N GLY A 118 -4.28 -1.76 -8.36
CA GLY A 118 -5.04 -0.87 -9.24
C GLY A 118 -4.38 -0.76 -10.62
N ALA A 119 -3.07 -0.55 -10.68
CA ALA A 119 -2.30 -0.55 -11.92
C ALA A 119 -2.40 -1.87 -12.69
N ALA A 120 -2.30 -3.01 -11.97
CA ALA A 120 -2.47 -4.32 -12.59
C ALA A 120 -3.90 -4.55 -13.08
N THR A 121 -4.91 -4.17 -12.29
CA THR A 121 -6.32 -4.27 -12.65
C THR A 121 -6.61 -3.44 -13.88
N ASP A 122 -6.05 -2.23 -13.95
CA ASP A 122 -6.25 -1.33 -15.09
C ASP A 122 -5.77 -1.92 -16.41
N LEU A 123 -4.64 -2.64 -16.37
CA LEU A 123 -4.05 -3.25 -17.56
C LEU A 123 -4.62 -4.63 -17.91
N LEU A 124 -5.13 -5.38 -16.93
CA LEU A 124 -5.40 -6.81 -17.07
C LEU A 124 -6.86 -7.21 -16.91
N ALA A 125 -7.67 -6.44 -16.17
CA ALA A 125 -9.08 -6.74 -16.01
C ALA A 125 -9.87 -6.30 -17.24
N ARG A 126 -10.97 -7.01 -17.55
CA ARG A 126 -11.88 -6.59 -18.62
C ARG A 126 -12.41 -5.17 -18.35
N ASP A 127 -12.51 -4.35 -19.38
CA ASP A 127 -13.00 -2.97 -19.27
C ASP A 127 -14.44 -2.89 -18.74
N ASP A 128 -15.25 -3.94 -18.99
CA ASP A 128 -16.64 -4.06 -18.57
C ASP A 128 -16.82 -4.71 -17.18
N SER A 129 -15.73 -4.92 -16.44
CA SER A 129 -15.79 -5.47 -15.08
C SER A 129 -16.53 -4.52 -14.15
N SER A 130 -17.69 -4.93 -13.65
CA SER A 130 -18.56 -4.12 -12.78
C SER A 130 -18.76 -4.69 -11.37
N GLN A 131 -18.19 -5.87 -11.09
CA GLN A 131 -18.31 -6.52 -9.78
C GLN A 131 -16.94 -6.97 -9.27
N VAL A 132 -16.72 -6.82 -7.96
CA VAL A 132 -15.48 -7.23 -7.30
C VAL A 132 -15.76 -8.09 -6.08
N ALA A 133 -14.99 -9.16 -5.92
CA ALA A 133 -14.97 -9.97 -4.71
C ALA A 133 -13.69 -9.67 -3.92
N ILE A 134 -13.85 -9.42 -2.62
CA ILE A 134 -12.76 -9.14 -1.69
C ILE A 134 -12.69 -10.29 -0.69
N LEU A 135 -11.55 -10.98 -0.65
CA LEU A 135 -11.31 -12.09 0.28
C LEU A 135 -10.37 -11.61 1.40
N GLY A 136 -10.96 -11.32 2.55
CA GLY A 136 -10.33 -10.69 3.70
C GLY A 136 -10.79 -9.25 3.91
N SER A 137 -10.92 -8.82 5.16
CA SER A 137 -11.49 -7.51 5.55
C SER A 137 -10.52 -6.63 6.35
N GLY A 138 -9.21 -6.87 6.19
CA GLY A 138 -8.13 -6.14 6.88
C GLY A 138 -7.72 -4.83 6.19
N THR A 139 -6.67 -4.17 6.69
CA THR A 139 -6.20 -2.85 6.19
C THR A 139 -5.98 -2.82 4.68
N GLN A 140 -5.35 -3.86 4.13
CA GLN A 140 -5.07 -3.93 2.69
C GLN A 140 -6.35 -3.99 1.85
N ALA A 141 -7.37 -4.71 2.31
CA ALA A 141 -8.63 -4.85 1.58
C ALA A 141 -9.29 -3.50 1.27
N ARG A 142 -9.13 -2.51 2.17
CA ARG A 142 -9.70 -1.16 2.01
C ARG A 142 -9.05 -0.44 0.83
N THR A 143 -7.72 -0.41 0.81
CA THR A 143 -6.94 0.20 -0.28
C THR A 143 -7.02 -0.58 -1.59
N GLN A 144 -7.23 -1.90 -1.54
CA GLN A 144 -7.47 -2.73 -2.72
C GLN A 144 -8.80 -2.37 -3.38
N LEU A 145 -9.89 -2.31 -2.59
CA LEU A 145 -11.20 -1.93 -3.09
C LEU A 145 -11.20 -0.49 -3.64
N GLU A 146 -10.59 0.46 -2.91
CA GLU A 146 -10.40 1.85 -3.36
C GLU A 146 -9.70 1.90 -4.72
N ALA A 147 -8.58 1.19 -4.87
CA ALA A 147 -7.79 1.19 -6.10
C ALA A 147 -8.54 0.58 -7.30
N VAL A 148 -9.28 -0.52 -7.09
CA VAL A 148 -10.10 -1.13 -8.15
C VAL A 148 -11.22 -0.20 -8.59
N CYS A 149 -11.89 0.48 -7.65
CA CYS A 149 -12.94 1.45 -7.98
C CYS A 149 -12.40 2.70 -8.68
N CYS A 150 -11.11 3.05 -8.52
CA CYS A 150 -10.49 4.13 -9.28
C CYS A 150 -10.33 3.81 -10.78
N VAL A 151 -10.24 2.52 -11.16
CA VAL A 151 -9.89 2.11 -12.53
C VAL A 151 -11.00 1.35 -13.25
N ARG A 152 -12.04 0.90 -12.53
CA ARG A 152 -13.21 0.23 -13.10
C ARG A 152 -14.50 0.81 -12.52
N ASN A 153 -15.55 0.81 -13.32
CA ASN A 153 -16.89 1.21 -12.89
C ASN A 153 -17.56 0.07 -12.10
N ILE A 154 -17.08 -0.14 -10.87
CA ILE A 154 -17.61 -1.17 -9.97
C ILE A 154 -18.97 -0.71 -9.42
N THR A 155 -20.01 -1.47 -9.71
CA THR A 155 -21.37 -1.23 -9.22
C THR A 155 -21.72 -2.13 -8.04
N LYS A 156 -21.00 -3.25 -7.84
CA LYS A 156 -21.23 -4.18 -6.73
C LYS A 156 -19.92 -4.73 -6.16
N ALA A 157 -19.83 -4.82 -4.83
CA ALA A 157 -18.71 -5.43 -4.13
C ALA A 157 -19.19 -6.46 -3.10
N ARG A 158 -18.51 -7.60 -3.02
CA ARG A 158 -18.80 -8.65 -2.02
C ARG A 158 -17.55 -8.94 -1.19
N VAL A 159 -17.68 -9.02 0.12
CA VAL A 159 -16.54 -9.12 1.04
C VAL A 159 -16.69 -10.34 1.92
N TYR A 160 -15.80 -11.31 1.78
CA TYR A 160 -15.76 -12.47 2.67
C TYR A 160 -14.64 -12.32 3.71
N SER A 161 -14.92 -12.64 4.97
CA SER A 161 -13.88 -12.94 5.97
C SER A 161 -14.31 -14.06 6.92
N PRO A 162 -13.37 -14.85 7.47
CA PRO A 162 -13.72 -15.93 8.41
C PRO A 162 -14.53 -15.47 9.63
N ASN A 163 -14.33 -14.22 10.05
CA ASN A 163 -15.14 -13.56 11.07
C ASN A 163 -16.13 -12.61 10.40
N SER A 164 -17.43 -12.89 10.52
CA SER A 164 -18.50 -12.08 9.92
C SER A 164 -18.60 -10.67 10.51
N GLY A 165 -18.22 -10.48 11.78
CA GLY A 165 -18.15 -9.15 12.39
C GLY A 165 -17.08 -8.26 11.74
N HIS A 166 -15.97 -8.84 11.26
CA HIS A 166 -14.94 -8.10 10.56
C HIS A 166 -15.38 -7.66 9.16
N SER A 167 -16.06 -8.54 8.40
CA SER A 167 -16.60 -8.16 7.08
C SER A 167 -17.71 -7.12 7.22
N GLN A 168 -18.59 -7.25 8.22
CA GLN A 168 -19.61 -6.23 8.46
C GLN A 168 -19.00 -4.86 8.81
N LYS A 169 -18.02 -4.81 9.71
CA LYS A 169 -17.30 -3.57 10.03
C LYS A 169 -16.63 -2.95 8.80
N PHE A 170 -16.04 -3.77 7.94
CA PHE A 170 -15.48 -3.30 6.68
C PHE A 170 -16.55 -2.67 5.78
N VAL A 171 -17.71 -3.32 5.63
CA VAL A 171 -18.83 -2.81 4.82
C VAL A 171 -19.30 -1.46 5.35
N ASP A 172 -19.50 -1.34 6.67
CA ASP A 172 -19.98 -0.12 7.31
C ASP A 172 -19.00 1.04 7.14
N GLU A 173 -17.68 0.77 7.29
CA GLU A 173 -16.63 1.77 7.06
C GLU A 173 -16.56 2.21 5.58
N MET A 174 -16.61 1.27 4.65
CA MET A 174 -16.31 1.53 3.24
C MET A 174 -17.47 2.19 2.48
N ARG A 175 -18.73 1.99 2.90
CA ARG A 175 -19.90 2.65 2.28
C ARG A 175 -19.86 4.18 2.37
N GLY A 176 -19.10 4.74 3.31
CA GLY A 176 -18.95 6.19 3.50
C GLY A 176 -18.09 6.89 2.44
N PHE A 177 -17.40 6.15 1.57
CA PHE A 177 -16.50 6.71 0.57
C PHE A 177 -17.17 6.82 -0.79
N SER A 178 -17.08 8.00 -1.42
CA SER A 178 -17.79 8.32 -2.66
C SER A 178 -17.47 7.43 -3.86
N LEU A 179 -16.27 6.85 -3.92
CA LEU A 179 -15.84 5.94 -4.99
C LEU A 179 -16.30 4.49 -4.80
N ILE A 180 -16.86 4.14 -3.63
CA ILE A 180 -17.22 2.76 -3.28
C ILE A 180 -18.68 2.51 -3.64
N PRO A 181 -19.02 1.36 -4.27
CA PRO A 181 -20.41 1.05 -4.60
C PRO A 181 -21.29 0.97 -3.35
N GLN A 182 -22.52 1.46 -3.47
CA GLN A 182 -23.53 1.33 -2.41
C GLN A 182 -23.97 -0.13 -2.23
N ASP A 183 -24.00 -0.91 -3.32
CA ASP A 183 -24.18 -2.36 -3.28
C ASP A 183 -22.88 -3.05 -2.83
N LEU A 184 -22.59 -2.92 -1.53
CA LEU A 184 -21.45 -3.53 -0.85
C LEU A 184 -21.98 -4.46 0.25
N GLU A 185 -21.70 -5.75 0.14
CA GLU A 185 -22.26 -6.81 0.99
C GLU A 185 -21.15 -7.67 1.61
N ALA A 186 -21.42 -8.21 2.81
CA ALA A 186 -20.57 -9.17 3.54
C ALA A 186 -21.03 -10.61 3.33
#